data_AF-A0A434WBZ9-F1
#
_entry.id   AF-A0A434WBZ9-F1
#
_cell.length_a   1.000
_cell.length_b   1.000
_cell.length_c   1.000
_cell.angle_alpha   90.00
_cell.angle_beta   90.00
_cell.angle_gamma   90.00
#
_symmetry.space_group_name_H-M   'P 1'
#
loop_
_entity.id
_entity.type
_entity.pdbx_description
1 polymer ?
#
loop_
_entity_poly.entity_id
_entity_poly.type
_entity_poly.pdbx_seq_one_letter_code
_entity_poly.pdbx_strand_id
1 'polypeptide(L)'
;MEAADFMPSEAVIAGIRHNIEAYEAKRASAQKQVRWRVPLFVGLVIVFVVLTAWLFNSAADPNEQWLSTPHVFLYLGGFIVAVLLYFQALRPATRLQQSFRDTLLPMIFGFVRDVRYQHGVRPNSFDRMPRETVGAFNRQSFDDTISGRYEDFPFELYEAKLWEGSGKSETTAFKGVIVAFETSVPGNGSMVSK
;
A
#
# COMPACT_ATOMS: atom_id res chain seq x y z
N MET A 1 22.90 -18.75 -24.58
CA MET A 1 22.56 -17.59 -23.75
C MET A 1 22.79 -17.99 -22.31
N GLU A 2 23.75 -17.35 -21.65
CA GLU A 2 24.02 -17.57 -20.22
C GLU A 2 23.14 -16.64 -19.37
N ALA A 3 22.80 -17.07 -18.15
CA ALA A 3 22.01 -16.28 -17.22
C ALA A 3 22.63 -14.90 -16.88
N ALA A 4 23.94 -14.75 -17.10
CA ALA A 4 24.68 -13.51 -16.88
C ALA A 4 24.25 -12.37 -17.82
N ASP A 5 23.79 -12.67 -19.05
CA ASP A 5 23.29 -11.66 -19.99
C ASP A 5 21.96 -11.03 -19.54
N PHE A 6 21.24 -11.68 -18.62
CA PHE A 6 19.96 -11.22 -18.07
C PHE A 6 20.11 -10.51 -16.71
N MET A 7 21.33 -10.47 -16.15
CA MET A 7 21.58 -9.80 -14.88
C MET A 7 21.89 -8.32 -15.12
N PRO A 8 21.28 -7.39 -14.35
CA PRO A 8 21.63 -5.97 -14.44
C PRO A 8 23.13 -5.77 -14.19
N SER A 9 23.75 -4.87 -14.95
CA SER A 9 25.19 -4.57 -14.77
C SER A 9 25.53 -4.19 -13.33
N GLU A 10 26.77 -4.42 -12.91
CA GLU A 10 27.26 -4.05 -11.57
C GLU A 10 26.95 -2.59 -11.20
N ALA A 11 27.03 -1.67 -12.17
CA ALA A 11 26.68 -0.26 -11.97
C ALA A 11 25.19 -0.06 -11.62
N VAL A 12 24.29 -0.85 -12.23
CA VAL A 12 22.86 -0.85 -11.91
C VAL A 12 22.61 -1.43 -10.52
N ILE A 13 23.27 -2.54 -10.18
CA ILE A 13 23.17 -3.17 -8.86
C ILE A 13 23.66 -2.22 -7.75
N ALA A 14 24.79 -1.54 -7.97
CA ALA A 14 25.33 -0.54 -7.05
C ALA A 14 24.38 0.65 -6.86
N GLY A 15 23.78 1.13 -7.96
CA GLY A 15 22.76 2.17 -7.93
C GLY A 15 21.52 1.75 -7.13
N ILE A 16 21.01 0.52 -7.32
CA ILE A 16 19.88 -0.01 -6.56
C ILE A 16 20.22 -0.07 -5.07
N ARG A 17 21.40 -0.58 -4.71
CA ARG A 17 21.84 -0.68 -3.31
C ARG A 17 21.90 0.68 -2.62
N HIS A 18 22.53 1.67 -3.26
CA HIS A 18 22.64 3.03 -2.72
C HIS A 18 21.26 3.65 -2.44
N ASN A 19 20.29 3.43 -3.33
CA ASN A 19 18.93 3.96 -3.17
C ASN A 19 18.13 3.23 -2.09
N ILE A 20 18.34 1.90 -1.92
CA ILE A 20 17.77 1.14 -0.80
C ILE A 20 18.31 1.69 0.53
N GLU A 21 19.62 1.94 0.64
CA GLU A 21 20.22 2.51 1.85
C GLU A 21 19.69 3.92 2.16
N ALA A 22 19.57 4.78 1.14
CA ALA A 22 18.99 6.12 1.28
C ALA A 22 17.52 6.05 1.74
N TYR A 23 16.77 5.04 1.29
CA TYR A 23 15.43 4.79 1.77
C TYR A 23 15.39 4.27 3.20
N GLU A 24 16.23 3.30 3.56
CA GLU A 24 16.26 2.78 4.92
C GLU A 24 16.56 3.91 5.91
N ALA A 25 17.45 4.84 5.56
CA ALA A 25 17.72 6.05 6.35
C ALA A 25 16.49 6.98 6.48
N LYS A 26 15.74 7.20 5.38
CA LYS A 26 14.48 7.97 5.39
C LYS A 26 13.37 7.26 6.18
N ARG A 27 13.28 5.94 6.09
CA ARG A 27 12.33 5.11 6.83
C ARG A 27 12.63 5.15 8.32
N ALA A 28 13.89 5.01 8.72
CA ALA A 28 14.31 5.08 10.10
C ALA A 28 13.99 6.45 10.73
N SER A 29 14.24 7.55 9.99
CA SER A 29 13.92 8.90 10.46
C SER A 29 12.40 9.16 10.52
N ALA A 30 11.62 8.67 9.55
CA ALA A 30 10.16 8.77 9.58
C ALA A 30 9.54 7.95 10.71
N GLN A 31 10.02 6.71 10.94
CA GLN A 31 9.59 5.88 12.07
C GLN A 31 9.93 6.54 13.41
N LYS A 32 11.11 7.18 13.52
CA LYS A 32 11.50 7.93 14.73
C LYS A 32 10.59 9.13 14.98
N GLN A 33 10.17 9.84 13.94
CA GLN A 33 9.21 10.95 14.06
C GLN A 33 7.81 10.47 14.47
N VAL A 34 7.30 9.40 13.87
CA VAL A 34 5.98 8.83 14.21
C VAL A 34 5.98 8.28 15.63
N ARG A 35 7.07 7.62 16.06
CA ARG A 35 7.21 7.03 17.40
C ARG A 35 7.13 8.05 18.52
N TRP A 36 7.51 9.31 18.28
CA TRP A 36 7.41 10.39 19.28
C TRP A 36 6.13 11.22 19.13
N ARG A 37 5.65 11.44 17.90
CA ARG A 37 4.44 12.24 17.67
C ARG A 37 3.18 11.55 18.21
N VAL A 38 3.03 10.24 17.98
CA VAL A 38 1.85 9.50 18.42
C VAL A 38 1.65 9.55 19.95
N PRO A 39 2.63 9.18 20.80
CA PRO A 39 2.45 9.26 22.25
C PRO A 39 2.32 10.70 22.75
N LEU A 40 2.97 11.68 22.10
CA LEU A 40 2.84 13.09 22.48
C LEU A 40 1.42 13.64 22.22
N PHE A 41 0.88 13.44 21.02
CA PHE A 41 -0.46 13.95 20.67
C PHE A 41 -1.56 13.21 21.42
N VAL A 42 -1.50 11.88 21.50
CA VAL A 42 -2.48 11.09 22.26
C VAL A 42 -2.35 11.38 23.75
N GLY A 43 -1.12 11.49 24.27
CA GLY A 43 -0.87 11.84 25.67
C GLY A 43 -1.41 13.22 26.05
N LEU A 44 -1.24 14.24 25.20
CA LEU A 44 -1.79 15.58 25.42
C LEU A 44 -3.32 15.58 25.50
N VAL A 45 -4.00 14.80 24.64
CA VAL A 45 -5.46 14.68 24.69
C VAL A 45 -5.90 14.01 26.00
N ILE A 46 -5.22 12.95 26.43
CA ILE A 46 -5.52 12.28 27.70
C ILE A 46 -5.36 13.24 28.87
N VAL A 47 -4.23 13.97 28.93
CA VAL A 47 -3.99 14.96 29.99
C VAL A 47 -5.08 16.04 29.98
N PHE A 48 -5.46 16.55 28.81
CA PHE A 48 -6.52 17.55 28.69
C PHE A 48 -7.88 17.04 29.19
N VAL A 49 -8.26 15.82 28.82
CA VAL A 49 -9.51 15.18 29.27
C VAL A 49 -9.50 14.98 30.79
N VAL A 50 -8.39 14.51 31.35
CA VAL A 50 -8.25 14.28 32.80
C VAL A 50 -8.34 15.60 33.58
N LEU A 51 -7.64 16.65 33.13
CA LEU A 51 -7.69 17.96 33.78
C LEU A 51 -9.10 18.57 33.71
N THR A 52 -9.78 18.43 32.58
CA THR A 52 -11.13 18.96 32.41
C THR A 52 -12.15 18.18 33.25
N ALA A 53 -12.02 16.86 33.33
CA ALA A 53 -12.85 16.01 34.21
C ALA A 53 -12.61 16.34 35.68
N TRP A 54 -11.35 16.56 36.08
CA TRP A 54 -11.02 16.97 37.45
C TRP A 54 -11.64 18.33 37.79
N LEU A 55 -11.62 19.29 36.86
CA LEU A 55 -12.27 20.58 37.02
C LEU A 55 -13.79 20.43 37.17
N PHE A 56 -14.44 19.62 36.34
CA PHE A 56 -15.86 19.33 36.48
C PHE A 56 -16.19 18.71 37.84
N ASN A 57 -15.37 17.79 38.34
CA ASN A 57 -15.55 17.23 39.68
C ASN A 57 -15.36 18.24 40.80
N SER A 58 -14.45 19.21 40.65
CA SER A 58 -14.26 20.26 41.66
C SER A 58 -15.49 21.16 41.84
N ALA A 59 -16.38 21.20 40.84
CA ALA A 59 -17.61 21.99 40.84
C ALA A 59 -18.88 21.12 40.92
N ALA A 60 -18.76 19.79 40.96
CA ALA A 60 -19.90 18.87 40.90
C ALA A 60 -20.35 18.41 42.30
N ASP A 61 -21.65 18.15 42.43
CA ASP A 61 -22.23 17.51 43.61
C ASP A 61 -21.61 16.12 43.84
N PRO A 62 -21.44 15.66 45.09
CA PRO A 62 -20.77 14.40 45.42
C PRO A 62 -21.36 13.15 44.73
N ASN A 63 -22.65 13.18 44.39
CA ASN A 63 -23.37 12.07 43.76
C ASN A 63 -23.23 12.03 42.23
N GLU A 64 -22.68 13.09 41.61
CA GLU A 64 -22.58 13.25 40.15
C GLU A 64 -21.13 13.25 39.65
N GLN A 65 -20.19 12.89 40.52
CA GLN A 65 -18.76 12.92 40.19
C GLN A 65 -18.42 11.85 39.14
N TRP A 66 -17.55 12.20 38.19
CA TRP A 66 -16.98 11.37 37.12
C TRP A 66 -17.94 10.84 36.05
N LEU A 67 -19.23 10.69 36.34
CA LEU A 67 -20.23 10.05 35.47
C LEU A 67 -21.40 10.97 35.07
N SER A 68 -21.39 12.24 35.45
CA SER A 68 -22.42 13.18 35.02
C SER A 68 -22.43 13.38 33.50
N THR A 69 -23.56 13.85 32.98
CA THR A 69 -23.77 14.10 31.56
C THR A 69 -22.61 14.90 30.90
N PRO A 70 -22.03 15.94 31.52
CA PRO A 70 -20.86 16.65 30.98
C PRO A 70 -19.60 15.77 30.83
N HIS A 71 -19.36 14.83 31.75
CA HIS A 71 -18.22 13.91 31.68
C HIS A 71 -18.35 12.94 30.52
N VAL A 72 -19.55 12.40 30.30
CA VAL A 72 -19.81 11.47 29.19
C VAL A 72 -19.56 12.15 27.85
N PHE A 73 -20.02 13.39 27.67
CA PHE A 73 -19.72 14.17 26.45
C PHE A 73 -18.23 14.49 26.31
N LEU A 74 -17.55 14.82 27.41
CA LEU A 74 -16.11 15.07 27.42
C LEU A 74 -15.31 13.83 26.99
N TYR A 75 -15.64 12.64 27.51
CA TYR A 75 -14.96 11.40 27.15
C TYR A 75 -15.23 11.01 25.70
N LEU A 76 -16.48 11.11 25.24
CA LEU A 76 -16.84 10.80 23.86
C LEU A 76 -16.15 11.77 22.88
N GLY A 77 -16.16 13.07 23.17
CA GLY A 77 -15.46 14.08 22.38
C GLY A 77 -13.95 13.88 22.37
N GLY A 78 -13.36 13.62 23.54
CA GLY A 78 -11.93 13.31 23.68
C GLY A 78 -11.52 12.06 22.90
N PHE A 79 -12.34 11.02 22.92
CA PHE A 79 -12.14 9.81 22.14
C PHE A 79 -12.17 10.08 20.62
N ILE A 80 -13.17 10.82 20.13
CA ILE A 80 -13.26 11.20 18.71
C ILE A 80 -12.02 12.00 18.28
N VAL A 81 -11.60 12.99 19.08
CA VAL A 81 -10.41 13.81 18.81
C VAL A 81 -9.14 12.96 18.81
N ALA A 82 -9.00 12.04 19.77
CA ALA A 82 -7.86 11.12 19.84
C ALA A 82 -7.80 10.22 18.60
N VAL A 83 -8.93 9.68 18.14
CA VAL A 83 -9.03 8.87 16.92
C VAL A 83 -8.64 9.69 15.69
N LEU A 84 -9.13 10.93 15.55
CA LEU A 84 -8.77 11.81 14.44
C LEU A 84 -7.28 12.17 14.44
N LEU A 85 -6.71 12.50 15.60
CA LEU A 85 -5.28 12.81 15.73
C LEU A 85 -4.40 11.58 15.48
N TYR A 86 -4.84 10.40 15.90
CA TYR A 86 -4.17 9.14 15.61
C TYR A 86 -4.10 8.90 14.09
N PHE A 87 -5.23 9.00 13.38
CA PHE A 87 -5.24 8.88 11.92
C PHE A 87 -4.43 9.99 11.24
N GLN A 88 -4.46 11.22 11.75
CA GLN A 88 -3.67 12.32 11.21
C GLN A 88 -2.16 12.12 11.44
N ALA A 89 -1.76 11.54 12.57
CA ALA A 89 -0.37 11.19 12.88
C ALA A 89 0.15 10.01 12.04
N LEU A 90 -0.74 9.17 11.51
CA LEU A 90 -0.42 8.07 10.60
C LEU A 90 -0.31 8.48 9.12
N ARG A 91 -0.96 9.58 8.70
CA ARG A 91 -0.89 10.10 7.31
C ARG A 91 0.54 10.33 6.77
N PRO A 92 1.55 10.73 7.55
CA PRO A 92 2.92 10.84 7.06
C PRO A 92 3.50 9.49 6.67
N ALA A 93 3.18 8.42 7.40
CA ALA A 93 3.71 7.08 7.15
C ALA A 93 3.14 6.48 5.86
N THR A 94 1.84 6.67 5.62
CA THR A 94 1.20 6.19 4.38
C THR A 94 1.66 6.99 3.16
N ARG A 95 1.83 8.31 3.29
CA ARG A 95 2.41 9.15 2.21
C ARG A 95 3.87 8.81 1.92
N LEU A 96 4.67 8.49 2.93
CA LEU A 96 6.06 8.09 2.73
C LEU A 96 6.14 6.76 1.97
N GLN A 97 5.30 5.79 2.36
CA GLN A 97 5.20 4.49 1.70
C GLN A 97 4.73 4.61 0.25
N GLN A 98 3.77 5.48 -0.03
CA GLN A 98 3.27 5.73 -1.38
C GLN A 98 4.30 6.47 -2.25
N SER A 99 4.91 7.55 -1.76
CA SER A 99 5.98 8.27 -2.47
C SER A 99 7.21 7.40 -2.74
N PHE A 100 7.51 6.46 -1.84
CA PHE A 100 8.58 5.49 -2.02
C PHE A 100 8.24 4.48 -3.11
N ARG A 101 7.01 3.95 -3.15
CA ARG A 101 6.54 3.09 -4.24
C ARG A 101 6.61 3.82 -5.58
N ASP A 102 6.12 5.05 -5.62
CA ASP A 102 6.14 5.90 -6.82
C ASP A 102 7.56 6.25 -7.31
N THR A 103 8.56 6.29 -6.42
CA THR A 103 9.94 6.69 -6.76
C THR A 103 10.89 5.52 -6.95
N LEU A 104 10.84 4.50 -6.09
CA LEU A 104 11.75 3.35 -6.15
C LEU A 104 11.29 2.28 -7.14
N LEU A 105 9.99 2.06 -7.33
CA LEU A 105 9.57 1.05 -8.31
C LEU A 105 10.07 1.44 -9.72
N PRO A 106 9.89 2.68 -10.23
CA PRO A 106 10.42 3.05 -11.54
C PRO A 106 11.95 2.96 -11.65
N MET A 107 12.67 3.14 -10.54
CA MET A 107 14.13 3.09 -10.52
C MET A 107 14.68 1.66 -10.45
N ILE A 108 14.05 0.78 -9.66
CA ILE A 108 14.35 -0.67 -9.65
C ILE A 108 14.00 -1.26 -11.01
N PHE A 109 12.91 -0.80 -11.63
CA PHE A 109 12.52 -1.12 -13.00
C PHE A 109 13.19 -0.21 -14.05
N GLY A 110 14.28 0.50 -13.73
CA GLY A 110 14.98 1.39 -14.67
C GLY A 110 15.59 0.68 -15.89
N PHE A 111 15.59 -0.65 -15.90
CA PHE A 111 15.91 -1.50 -17.05
C PHE A 111 14.76 -1.59 -18.09
N VAL A 112 13.62 -0.95 -17.78
CA VAL A 112 12.36 -0.98 -18.53
C VAL A 112 12.05 0.44 -18.99
N ARG A 113 11.70 0.62 -20.27
CA ARG A 113 11.26 1.93 -20.79
C ARG A 113 9.80 2.17 -20.41
N ASP A 114 9.42 3.44 -20.21
CA ASP A 114 8.02 3.86 -19.98
C ASP A 114 7.35 3.25 -18.74
N VAL A 115 8.09 3.08 -17.63
CA VAL A 115 7.52 2.52 -16.40
C VAL A 115 6.39 3.40 -15.85
N ARG A 116 5.22 2.81 -15.62
CA ARG A 116 4.07 3.44 -14.96
C ARG A 116 3.66 2.60 -13.77
N TYR A 117 3.38 3.27 -12.65
CA TYR A 117 2.80 2.65 -11.46
C TYR A 117 1.37 3.15 -11.25
N GLN A 118 0.48 2.23 -10.89
CA GLN A 118 -0.92 2.50 -10.58
C GLN A 118 -1.35 1.63 -9.38
N HIS A 119 -2.13 2.22 -8.47
CA HIS A 119 -2.65 1.53 -7.30
C HIS A 119 -4.17 1.41 -7.39
N GLY A 120 -4.72 0.22 -7.12
CA GLY A 120 -6.15 -0.04 -7.11
C GLY A 120 -6.81 -0.06 -8.49
N VAL A 121 -6.03 -0.04 -9.57
CA VAL A 121 -6.53 0.00 -10.95
C VAL A 121 -6.53 -1.40 -11.54
N ARG A 122 -7.57 -1.72 -12.33
CA ARG A 122 -7.64 -2.97 -13.09
C ARG A 122 -6.61 -2.95 -14.23
N PRO A 123 -5.67 -3.91 -14.28
CA PRO A 123 -4.67 -4.02 -15.35
C PRO A 123 -5.30 -4.36 -16.70
N ASN A 124 -4.73 -3.87 -17.80
CA ASN A 124 -5.27 -4.09 -19.15
C ASN A 124 -5.03 -5.53 -19.64
N SER A 125 -4.02 -6.20 -19.12
CA SER A 125 -3.69 -7.58 -19.47
C SER A 125 -4.63 -8.60 -18.83
N PHE A 126 -5.33 -8.25 -17.74
CA PHE A 126 -6.19 -9.19 -17.01
C PHE A 126 -7.34 -9.73 -17.86
N ASP A 127 -7.95 -8.89 -18.72
CA ASP A 127 -9.08 -9.31 -19.57
C ASP A 127 -8.66 -10.26 -20.70
N ARG A 128 -7.37 -10.32 -21.00
CA ARG A 128 -6.78 -11.18 -22.04
C ARG A 128 -6.26 -12.50 -21.49
N MET A 129 -6.34 -12.71 -20.18
CA MET A 129 -5.87 -13.94 -19.56
C MET A 129 -6.80 -15.11 -19.88
N PRO A 130 -6.26 -16.30 -20.19
CA PRO A 130 -7.05 -17.51 -20.28
C PRO A 130 -7.78 -17.73 -18.95
N ARG A 131 -9.10 -17.93 -19.03
CA ARG A 131 -9.92 -18.13 -17.82
C ARG A 131 -9.54 -19.40 -17.07
N GLU A 132 -8.89 -20.36 -17.75
CA GLU A 132 -8.37 -21.55 -17.09
C GLU A 132 -7.25 -21.25 -16.09
N THR A 133 -6.54 -20.12 -16.21
CA THR A 133 -5.37 -19.80 -15.37
C THR A 133 -5.74 -19.25 -13.99
N VAL A 134 -6.92 -18.63 -13.86
CA VAL A 134 -7.36 -17.89 -12.65
C VAL A 134 -8.54 -18.54 -11.92
N GLY A 135 -9.07 -19.65 -12.45
CA GLY A 135 -10.20 -20.37 -11.87
C GLY A 135 -11.52 -19.59 -11.99
N ALA A 136 -12.59 -20.13 -11.39
CA ALA A 136 -13.85 -19.43 -11.27
C ALA A 136 -13.76 -18.36 -10.16
N PHE A 137 -14.19 -17.14 -10.46
CA PHE A 137 -14.26 -16.05 -9.49
C PHE A 137 -15.44 -15.13 -9.83
N ASN A 138 -16.02 -14.48 -8.82
CA ASN A 138 -17.09 -13.49 -8.98
C ASN A 138 -16.70 -12.10 -8.45
N ARG A 139 -15.55 -12.01 -7.77
CA ARG A 139 -15.00 -10.79 -7.20
C ARG A 139 -13.50 -10.75 -7.41
N GLN A 140 -12.98 -9.53 -7.54
CA GLN A 140 -11.59 -9.28 -7.86
C GLN A 140 -11.11 -7.97 -7.22
N SER A 141 -9.86 -7.96 -6.79
CA SER A 141 -9.14 -6.78 -6.31
C SER A 141 -7.74 -6.78 -6.90
N PHE A 142 -7.28 -5.59 -7.28
CA PHE A 142 -5.90 -5.34 -7.68
C PHE A 142 -5.32 -4.30 -6.74
N ASP A 143 -4.11 -4.53 -6.26
CA ASP A 143 -3.46 -3.65 -5.29
C ASP A 143 -2.45 -2.75 -6.00
N ASP A 144 -1.30 -3.30 -6.35
CA ASP A 144 -0.23 -2.60 -7.04
C ASP A 144 -0.11 -3.10 -8.47
N THR A 145 -0.05 -2.18 -9.44
CA THR A 145 0.15 -2.46 -10.87
C THR A 145 1.34 -1.65 -11.38
N ILE A 146 2.27 -2.32 -12.05
CA ILE A 146 3.47 -1.76 -12.66
C ILE A 146 3.45 -2.17 -14.12
N SER A 147 3.52 -1.21 -15.03
CA SER A 147 3.59 -1.47 -16.47
C SER A 147 4.81 -0.80 -17.09
N GLY A 148 5.28 -1.30 -18.23
CA GLY A 148 6.41 -0.73 -18.95
C GLY A 148 6.76 -1.53 -20.19
N ARG A 149 7.95 -1.29 -20.76
CA ARG A 149 8.50 -1.99 -21.93
C ARG A 149 9.87 -2.59 -21.64
N TYR A 150 9.98 -3.91 -21.68
CA TYR A 150 11.25 -4.64 -21.56
C TYR A 150 11.66 -5.13 -22.95
N GLU A 151 12.83 -4.74 -23.47
CA GLU A 151 13.29 -5.11 -24.83
C GLU A 151 12.22 -4.91 -25.93
N ASP A 152 11.50 -3.78 -25.87
CA ASP A 152 10.36 -3.46 -26.75
C ASP A 152 9.08 -4.30 -26.60
N PHE A 153 9.05 -5.22 -25.64
CA PHE A 153 7.84 -5.94 -25.24
C PHE A 153 7.11 -5.19 -24.12
N PRO A 154 5.84 -4.79 -24.31
CA PRO A 154 5.03 -4.29 -23.22
C PRO A 154 4.90 -5.36 -22.14
N PHE A 155 5.01 -4.97 -20.87
CA PHE A 155 4.65 -5.84 -19.77
C PHE A 155 3.78 -5.12 -18.74
N GLU A 156 3.01 -5.91 -17.99
CA GLU A 156 2.31 -5.52 -16.78
C GLU A 156 2.61 -6.54 -15.66
N LEU A 157 2.93 -6.03 -14.47
CA LEU A 157 3.18 -6.78 -13.25
C LEU A 157 2.21 -6.27 -12.19
N TYR A 158 1.39 -7.14 -11.60
CA TYR A 158 0.42 -6.69 -10.62
C TYR A 158 0.05 -7.73 -9.57
N GLU A 159 -0.30 -7.27 -8.37
CA GLU A 159 -0.89 -8.11 -7.34
C GLU A 159 -2.40 -8.26 -7.61
N ALA A 160 -2.84 -9.50 -7.75
CA ALA A 160 -4.24 -9.85 -7.98
C ALA A 160 -4.77 -10.80 -6.90
N LYS A 161 -6.05 -10.60 -6.62
CA LYS A 161 -6.75 -11.18 -5.49
C LYS A 161 -8.16 -11.48 -5.97
N LEU A 162 -8.45 -12.76 -6.22
CA LEU A 162 -9.68 -13.26 -6.81
C LEU A 162 -10.36 -14.25 -5.87
N TRP A 163 -11.66 -14.15 -5.74
CA TRP A 163 -12.45 -14.99 -4.85
C TRP A 163 -13.83 -15.27 -5.42
N GLU A 164 -14.40 -16.37 -4.95
CA GLU A 164 -15.72 -16.87 -5.28
C GLU A 164 -16.58 -16.89 -4.02
N GLY A 165 -17.86 -16.55 -4.15
CA GLY A 165 -18.82 -16.53 -3.04
C GLY A 165 -19.05 -15.12 -2.46
N SER A 166 -19.70 -15.07 -1.29
CA SER A 166 -20.04 -13.82 -0.60
C SER A 166 -20.10 -14.05 0.91
N GLY A 167 -19.45 -13.18 1.68
CA GLY A 167 -19.50 -13.22 3.14
C GLY A 167 -18.84 -14.47 3.72
N LYS A 168 -19.62 -15.32 4.41
CA LYS A 168 -19.08 -16.49 5.14
C LYS A 168 -18.70 -17.69 4.23
N SER A 169 -19.11 -17.68 2.97
CA SER A 169 -18.76 -18.73 1.99
C SER A 169 -17.70 -18.27 0.97
N GLU A 170 -16.98 -17.19 1.29
CA GLU A 170 -15.92 -16.67 0.42
C GLU A 170 -14.74 -17.64 0.37
N THR A 171 -14.42 -18.11 -0.83
CA THR A 171 -13.29 -18.98 -1.12
C THR A 171 -12.31 -18.24 -2.02
N THR A 172 -11.03 -18.22 -1.65
CA THR A 172 -10.00 -17.57 -2.47
C THR A 172 -9.68 -18.45 -3.67
N ALA A 173 -9.95 -17.96 -4.87
CA ALA A 173 -9.61 -18.63 -6.13
C ALA A 173 -8.15 -18.35 -6.52
N PHE A 174 -7.69 -17.12 -6.30
CA PHE A 174 -6.32 -16.72 -6.59
C PHE A 174 -5.85 -15.60 -5.66
N LYS A 175 -4.62 -15.66 -5.18
CA LYS A 175 -3.96 -14.57 -4.47
C LYS A 175 -2.46 -14.63 -4.74
N GLY A 176 -1.96 -13.65 -5.48
CA GLY A 176 -0.56 -13.63 -5.86
C GLY A 176 -0.22 -12.51 -6.82
N VAL A 177 0.97 -12.62 -7.41
CA VAL A 177 1.49 -11.68 -8.39
C VAL A 177 1.33 -12.29 -9.77
N ILE A 178 0.82 -11.51 -10.72
CA ILE A 178 0.75 -11.91 -12.12
C ILE A 178 1.70 -11.04 -12.94
N VAL A 179 2.45 -11.68 -13.83
CA VAL A 179 3.34 -11.03 -14.80
C VAL A 179 2.82 -11.35 -16.19
N ALA A 180 2.46 -10.32 -16.95
CA ALA A 180 2.01 -10.43 -18.31
C ALA A 180 3.02 -9.73 -19.23
N PHE A 181 3.56 -10.47 -20.21
CA PHE A 181 4.35 -9.91 -21.30
C PHE A 181 3.52 -9.99 -22.58
N GLU A 182 3.38 -8.88 -23.28
CA GLU A 182 2.76 -8.85 -24.60
C GLU A 182 3.86 -9.11 -25.64
N THR A 183 3.78 -10.23 -26.33
CA THR A 183 4.62 -10.46 -27.50
C THR A 183 4.07 -9.64 -28.67
N SER A 184 4.85 -8.67 -29.17
CA SER A 184 4.58 -8.10 -30.48
C SER A 184 4.98 -9.13 -31.52
N VAL A 185 4.05 -9.99 -31.95
CA VAL A 185 4.29 -10.88 -33.08
C VAL A 185 4.54 -10.03 -34.32
N PRO A 186 5.73 -10.07 -34.97
CA PRO A 186 5.87 -9.56 -36.32
C PRO A 186 5.09 -10.51 -37.22
N GLY A 187 4.24 -9.96 -38.08
CA GLY A 187 3.37 -10.74 -38.95
C GLY A 187 4.07 -11.76 -39.85
N ASN A 188 3.26 -12.74 -40.26
CA ASN A 188 3.45 -13.75 -41.29
C ASN A 188 4.31 -14.98 -40.96
N GLY A 189 3.77 -15.83 -40.08
CA GLY A 189 3.99 -17.28 -40.20
C GLY A 189 3.08 -17.86 -41.29
N SER A 190 3.60 -18.09 -42.49
CA SER A 190 2.90 -18.93 -43.48
C SER A 190 2.84 -20.36 -42.96
N MET A 191 1.64 -20.92 -42.85
CA MET A 191 1.45 -22.36 -42.66
C MET A 191 2.00 -23.10 -43.89
N VAL A 192 3.10 -23.83 -43.73
CA VAL A 192 3.49 -24.86 -44.68
C VAL A 192 2.82 -26.16 -44.23
N SER A 193 1.77 -26.53 -44.97
CA SER A 193 1.24 -27.89 -44.94
C SER A 193 2.24 -28.82 -45.62
N LYS A 194 2.57 -29.92 -44.94
CA LYS A 194 2.98 -31.18 -45.55
C LYS A 194 2.24 -32.32 -44.87
#